data_AF-A0A246I6F3-F1
#
_entry.id   AF-A0A246I6F3-F1
#
_cell.length_a   1.000
_cell.length_b   1.000
_cell.length_c   1.000
_cell.angle_alpha   90.00
_cell.angle_beta   90.00
_cell.angle_gamma   90.00
#
_symmetry.space_group_name_H-M   'P 1'
#
loop_
_entity.id
_entity.type
_entity.pdbx_description
1 polymer ?
#
loop_
_entity_poly.entity_id
_entity_poly.type
_entity_poly.pdbx_seq_one_letter_code
_entity_poly.pdbx_strand_id
1 'polypeptide(L)'
;MPRQARLMLAGQAYHVIQRGVNKGAIFIDDVDRQLFLHLLHSAFLKHHVALHAYVLMGNHIHLLATPSTQQGLAGAMRMQGNNYVQAFNQRHGRSGPLWQGRFHSSMIDSDAYLLSVYRYIERNPVRAGIAVSAEDHPWSSVHGNLQRRDDPMLTPHPAFKALAATARKRASLYAEFLRDVNASADVPAIRNHSARQSPMGDAAFLRMVEQTLGRPVVMRRRGRPRKQGTGEAETT
;
A
#
# COMPACT_ATOMS: atom_id res chain seq x y z
N MET A 1 -16.63 17.28 9.12
CA MET A 1 -16.14 17.43 7.73
C MET A 1 -16.44 16.15 6.96
N PRO A 2 -17.26 16.17 5.89
CA PRO A 2 -17.45 15.02 5.02
C PRO A 2 -16.10 14.63 4.39
N ARG A 3 -15.76 13.34 4.46
CA ARG A 3 -14.51 12.79 3.91
C ARG A 3 -14.74 12.28 2.50
N GLN A 4 -13.85 12.62 1.57
CA GLN A 4 -13.91 12.18 0.18
C GLN A 4 -13.82 10.65 0.08
N ALA A 5 -14.62 10.06 -0.82
CA ALA A 5 -14.58 8.62 -1.08
C ALA A 5 -13.23 8.22 -1.68
N ARG A 6 -12.70 7.04 -1.33
CA ARG A 6 -11.41 6.54 -1.86
C ARG A 6 -11.48 6.32 -3.36
N LEU A 7 -10.39 6.63 -4.07
CA LEU A 7 -10.19 6.34 -5.49
C LEU A 7 -9.94 4.84 -5.70
N MET A 8 -11.00 4.06 -5.87
CA MET A 8 -10.94 2.61 -6.06
C MET A 8 -11.31 2.25 -7.50
N LEU A 9 -10.45 1.49 -8.17
CA LEU A 9 -10.61 0.89 -9.48
C LEU A 9 -10.25 -0.58 -9.38
N ALA A 10 -11.04 -1.43 -10.02
CA ALA A 10 -10.70 -2.84 -10.18
C ALA A 10 -9.48 -2.98 -11.11
N GLY A 11 -8.64 -3.98 -10.85
CA GLY A 11 -7.47 -4.30 -11.69
C GLY A 11 -6.23 -3.44 -11.45
N GLN A 12 -6.35 -2.32 -10.73
CA GLN A 12 -5.20 -1.45 -10.43
C GLN A 12 -4.53 -1.79 -9.10
N ALA A 13 -3.21 -1.67 -9.06
CA ALA A 13 -2.42 -1.89 -7.86
C ALA A 13 -2.50 -0.70 -6.89
N TYR A 14 -2.49 -1.01 -5.59
CA TYR A 14 -2.54 -0.04 -4.51
C TYR A 14 -1.45 -0.27 -3.49
N HIS A 15 -0.77 0.80 -3.09
CA HIS A 15 0.01 0.84 -1.86
C HIS A 15 -0.93 1.14 -0.70
N VAL A 16 -1.06 0.19 0.23
CA VAL A 16 -1.95 0.27 1.38
C VAL A 16 -1.13 0.42 2.65
N ILE A 17 -1.55 1.32 3.53
CA ILE A 17 -0.95 1.53 4.85
C ILE A 17 -2.05 1.54 5.91
N GLN A 18 -1.85 0.78 6.98
CA GLN A 18 -2.72 0.85 8.16
C GLN A 18 -1.86 0.92 9.41
N ARG A 19 -2.18 1.86 10.30
CA ARG A 19 -1.35 2.24 11.45
C ARG A 19 -2.17 2.20 12.74
N GLY A 20 -1.51 1.78 13.82
CA GLY A 20 -2.07 1.77 15.17
C GLY A 20 -2.38 3.17 15.68
N VAL A 21 -3.41 3.27 16.53
CA VAL A 21 -3.76 4.51 17.22
C VAL A 21 -2.56 5.01 18.03
N ASN A 22 -2.30 6.31 17.99
CA ASN A 22 -1.14 6.95 18.64
C ASN A 22 0.22 6.35 18.25
N LYS A 23 0.32 5.75 17.05
CA LYS A 23 1.51 4.98 16.61
C LYS A 23 1.87 3.84 17.58
N GLY A 24 0.92 3.37 18.38
CA GLY A 24 1.08 2.28 19.32
C GLY A 24 1.24 0.94 18.62
N ALA A 25 1.75 -0.04 19.37
CA ALA A 25 1.95 -1.39 18.88
C ALA A 25 0.63 -2.03 18.43
N ILE A 26 0.67 -2.67 17.26
CA ILE A 26 -0.43 -3.45 16.71
C ILE A 26 -0.13 -4.96 16.74
N PHE A 27 1.10 -5.31 17.10
CA PHE A 27 1.57 -6.67 17.37
C PHE A 27 2.39 -6.60 18.66
N ILE A 28 2.04 -7.41 19.66
CA ILE A 28 2.84 -7.57 20.88
C ILE A 28 3.88 -8.66 20.67
N ASP A 29 3.53 -9.72 19.95
CA ASP A 29 4.39 -10.86 19.68
C ASP A 29 4.10 -11.50 18.30
N ASP A 30 4.76 -12.61 18.03
CA ASP A 30 4.65 -13.32 16.76
C ASP A 30 3.30 -14.03 16.57
N VAL A 31 2.61 -14.39 17.65
CA VAL A 31 1.26 -14.97 17.56
C VAL A 31 0.28 -13.93 17.00
N ASP A 32 0.42 -12.66 17.38
CA ASP A 32 -0.38 -11.58 16.81
C ASP A 32 -0.11 -11.43 15.30
N ARG A 33 1.15 -11.54 14.88
CA ARG A 33 1.54 -11.42 13.46
C ARG A 33 1.02 -12.59 12.63
N GLN A 34 1.10 -13.81 13.15
CA GLN A 34 0.56 -15.01 12.50
C GLN A 34 -0.96 -14.91 12.35
N LEU A 35 -1.67 -14.55 13.42
CA LEU A 35 -3.11 -14.35 13.38
C LEU A 35 -3.50 -13.25 12.38
N PHE A 36 -2.76 -12.15 12.35
CA PHE A 36 -2.99 -11.08 11.39
C PHE A 36 -2.88 -11.56 9.95
N LEU A 37 -1.80 -12.28 9.61
CA LEU A 37 -1.60 -12.82 8.25
C LEU A 37 -2.68 -13.83 7.88
N HIS A 38 -3.06 -14.71 8.82
CA HIS A 38 -4.13 -15.68 8.61
C HIS A 38 -5.48 -15.00 8.27
N LEU A 39 -5.86 -13.98 9.05
CA LEU A 39 -7.10 -13.22 8.82
C LEU A 39 -7.02 -12.37 7.55
N LEU A 40 -5.83 -11.80 7.25
CA LEU A 40 -5.59 -11.05 6.02
C LEU A 40 -5.77 -11.95 4.80
N HIS A 41 -5.15 -13.13 4.80
CA HIS A 41 -5.25 -14.10 3.72
C HIS A 41 -6.71 -14.48 3.46
N SER A 42 -7.44 -14.85 4.53
CA SER A 42 -8.85 -15.23 4.45
C SER A 42 -9.72 -14.10 3.88
N ALA A 43 -9.48 -12.86 4.32
CA ALA A 43 -10.19 -11.69 3.82
C ALA A 43 -9.85 -11.39 2.35
N PHE A 44 -8.58 -11.52 1.95
CA PHE A 44 -8.14 -11.24 0.59
C PHE A 44 -8.68 -12.29 -0.40
N LEU A 45 -8.69 -13.56 -0.03
CA LEU A 45 -9.33 -14.62 -0.82
C LEU A 45 -10.83 -14.35 -1.00
N LYS A 46 -11.55 -14.10 0.10
CA LYS A 46 -13.00 -13.85 0.08
C LYS A 46 -13.40 -12.66 -0.79
N HIS A 47 -12.55 -11.64 -0.85
CA HIS A 47 -12.82 -10.40 -1.56
C HIS A 47 -12.10 -10.27 -2.90
N HIS A 48 -11.47 -11.35 -3.38
CA HIS A 48 -10.74 -11.41 -4.65
C HIS A 48 -9.70 -10.29 -4.76
N VAL A 49 -8.79 -10.23 -3.79
CA VAL A 49 -7.69 -9.27 -3.76
C VAL A 49 -6.38 -10.03 -3.86
N ALA A 50 -5.62 -9.76 -4.93
CA ALA A 50 -4.27 -10.28 -5.07
C ALA A 50 -3.31 -9.50 -4.16
N LEU A 51 -2.55 -10.19 -3.32
CA LEU A 51 -1.49 -9.60 -2.51
C LEU A 51 -0.15 -9.82 -3.20
N HIS A 52 0.62 -8.75 -3.39
CA HIS A 52 1.85 -8.73 -4.18
C HIS A 52 3.10 -8.62 -3.31
N ALA A 53 3.03 -7.74 -2.31
CA ALA A 53 4.06 -7.56 -1.32
C ALA A 53 3.45 -7.09 0.01
N TYR A 54 4.12 -7.38 1.12
CA TYR A 54 3.75 -6.90 2.44
C TYR A 54 4.96 -6.74 3.37
N VAL A 55 4.79 -5.89 4.37
CA VAL A 55 5.61 -5.92 5.58
C VAL A 55 4.76 -5.57 6.79
N LEU A 56 4.94 -6.34 7.86
CA LEU A 56 4.38 -6.05 9.17
C LEU A 56 5.45 -5.34 10.02
N MET A 57 5.18 -4.09 10.37
CA MET A 57 5.98 -3.33 11.33
C MET A 57 5.31 -3.39 12.71
N GLY A 58 6.01 -2.98 13.77
CA GLY A 58 5.45 -3.03 15.14
C GLY A 58 4.16 -2.22 15.34
N ASN A 59 4.00 -1.09 14.64
CA ASN A 59 2.85 -0.18 14.79
C ASN A 59 2.10 0.13 13.48
N HIS A 60 2.50 -0.46 12.37
CA HIS A 60 1.81 -0.28 11.08
C HIS A 60 2.13 -1.42 10.13
N ILE A 61 1.35 -1.51 9.06
CA ILE A 61 1.59 -2.44 7.96
C ILE A 61 1.71 -1.67 6.65
N HIS A 62 2.42 -2.26 5.70
CA HIS A 62 2.36 -1.86 4.29
C HIS A 62 1.99 -3.06 3.43
N LEU A 63 1.08 -2.87 2.48
CA LEU A 63 0.68 -3.90 1.51
C LEU A 63 0.74 -3.31 0.09
N LEU A 64 1.06 -4.16 -0.88
CA LEU A 64 0.83 -3.91 -2.30
C LEU A 64 -0.24 -4.89 -2.75
N ALA A 65 -1.38 -4.39 -3.21
CA ALA A 65 -2.53 -5.24 -3.50
C ALA A 65 -3.33 -4.74 -4.71
N THR A 66 -3.84 -5.69 -5.49
CA THR A 66 -4.70 -5.41 -6.64
C THR A 66 -6.07 -6.08 -6.44
N PRO A 67 -7.15 -5.32 -6.25
CA PRO A 67 -8.48 -5.88 -6.12
C PRO A 67 -9.08 -6.19 -7.50
N SER A 68 -9.73 -7.33 -7.66
CA SER A 68 -10.46 -7.67 -8.89
C SER A 68 -11.80 -6.92 -9.02
N THR A 69 -12.28 -6.27 -7.96
CA THR A 69 -13.52 -5.49 -7.95
C THR A 69 -13.31 -4.14 -7.28
N GLN A 70 -14.16 -3.15 -7.60
CA GLN A 70 -14.04 -1.80 -7.04
C GLN A 70 -14.17 -1.75 -5.51
N GLN A 71 -14.90 -2.71 -4.92
CA GLN A 71 -15.14 -2.77 -3.48
C GLN A 71 -14.26 -3.79 -2.76
N GLY A 72 -13.55 -4.66 -3.49
CA GLY A 72 -12.81 -5.80 -2.94
C GLY A 72 -11.81 -5.40 -1.86
N LEU A 73 -10.91 -4.45 -2.16
CA LEU A 73 -9.90 -4.00 -1.19
C LEU A 73 -10.54 -3.38 0.06
N ALA A 74 -11.58 -2.57 -0.10
CA ALA A 74 -12.27 -1.96 1.04
C ALA A 74 -12.99 -3.00 1.91
N GLY A 75 -13.61 -4.00 1.28
CA GLY A 75 -14.24 -5.14 1.96
C GLY A 75 -13.23 -5.98 2.73
N ALA A 76 -12.13 -6.36 2.08
CA ALA A 76 -11.05 -7.16 2.67
C ALA A 76 -10.47 -6.50 3.91
N MET A 77 -10.06 -5.23 3.80
CA MET A 77 -9.46 -4.50 4.92
C MET A 77 -10.47 -4.26 6.06
N ARG A 78 -11.76 -4.13 5.76
CA ARG A 78 -12.81 -4.01 6.79
C ARG A 78 -12.97 -5.34 7.55
N MET A 79 -13.11 -6.45 6.82
CA MET A 79 -13.24 -7.78 7.42
C MET A 79 -12.02 -8.12 8.27
N GLN A 80 -10.82 -7.99 7.69
CA GLN A 80 -9.56 -8.22 8.39
C GLN A 80 -9.47 -7.35 9.64
N GLY A 81 -9.71 -6.05 9.50
CA GLY A 81 -9.56 -5.09 10.59
C GLY A 81 -10.51 -5.36 11.75
N ASN A 82 -11.77 -5.72 11.46
CA ASN A 82 -12.74 -6.03 12.50
C ASN A 82 -12.36 -7.31 13.26
N ASN A 83 -12.08 -8.39 12.54
CA ASN A 83 -11.76 -9.68 13.14
C ASN A 83 -10.46 -9.60 13.97
N TYR A 84 -9.43 -8.93 13.44
CA TYR A 84 -8.16 -8.80 14.13
C TYR A 84 -8.26 -7.95 15.40
N VAL A 85 -8.98 -6.82 15.35
CA VAL A 85 -9.15 -5.97 16.55
C VAL A 85 -9.90 -6.68 17.64
N GLN A 86 -10.93 -7.45 17.30
CA GLN A 86 -11.67 -8.25 18.28
C GLN A 86 -10.74 -9.27 18.96
N ALA A 87 -10.00 -10.05 18.17
CA ALA A 87 -9.10 -11.08 18.71
C ALA A 87 -7.93 -10.48 19.51
N PHE A 88 -7.32 -9.39 19.02
CA PHE A 88 -6.26 -8.67 19.72
C PHE A 88 -6.75 -8.13 21.07
N ASN A 89 -7.92 -7.50 21.09
CA ASN A 89 -8.49 -6.96 22.31
C ASN A 89 -8.81 -8.06 23.34
N GLN A 90 -9.38 -9.17 22.89
CA GLN A 90 -9.66 -10.32 23.74
C GLN A 90 -8.37 -10.90 24.33
N ARG A 91 -7.34 -11.11 23.49
CA ARG A 91 -6.08 -11.74 23.89
C ARG A 91 -5.28 -10.91 24.89
N HIS A 92 -5.35 -9.58 24.75
CA HIS A 92 -4.56 -8.65 25.56
C HIS A 92 -5.38 -7.92 26.64
N GLY A 93 -6.63 -8.33 26.88
CA GLY A 93 -7.51 -7.70 27.88
C GLY A 93 -7.77 -6.22 27.60
N ARG A 94 -7.76 -5.81 26.32
CA ARG A 94 -7.95 -4.42 25.89
C ARG A 94 -9.38 -4.17 25.43
N SER A 95 -9.75 -2.90 25.36
CA SER A 95 -10.98 -2.43 24.73
C SER A 95 -10.70 -1.22 23.85
N GLY A 96 -11.65 -0.89 22.96
CA GLY A 96 -11.54 0.26 22.07
C GLY A 96 -10.77 -0.01 20.77
N PRO A 97 -10.43 1.06 20.01
CA PRO A 97 -9.84 0.93 18.69
C PRO A 97 -8.35 0.57 18.77
N LEU A 98 -7.91 -0.31 17.86
CA LEU A 98 -6.48 -0.56 17.62
C LEU A 98 -5.91 0.40 16.56
N TRP A 99 -6.71 0.72 15.55
CA TRP A 99 -6.28 1.49 14.39
C TRP A 99 -6.50 3.00 14.59
N GLN A 100 -5.58 3.81 14.09
CA GLN A 100 -5.72 5.29 14.06
C GLN A 100 -6.90 5.74 13.19
N GLY A 101 -7.41 4.85 12.34
CA GLY A 101 -8.60 5.05 11.56
C GLY A 101 -8.62 4.12 10.35
N ARG A 102 -9.23 4.61 9.28
CA ARG A 102 -9.29 3.93 7.98
C ARG A 102 -7.89 3.75 7.38
N PHE A 103 -7.62 2.59 6.80
CA PHE A 103 -6.42 2.38 5.98
C PHE A 103 -6.29 3.46 4.90
N HIS A 104 -5.04 3.84 4.63
CA HIS A 104 -4.63 4.70 3.52
C HIS A 104 -4.35 3.84 2.29
N SER A 105 -4.64 4.39 1.12
CA SER A 105 -4.44 3.70 -0.15
C SER A 105 -4.05 4.70 -1.22
N SER A 106 -2.97 4.42 -1.94
CA SER A 106 -2.54 5.20 -3.11
C SER A 106 -2.46 4.26 -4.30
N MET A 107 -3.20 4.59 -5.36
CA MET A 107 -3.16 3.84 -6.62
C MET A 107 -1.79 3.99 -7.27
N ILE A 108 -1.30 2.94 -7.93
CA ILE A 108 0.03 2.91 -8.52
C ILE A 108 -0.09 2.71 -10.02
N ASP A 109 0.59 3.58 -10.76
CA ASP A 109 0.96 3.34 -12.15
C ASP A 109 1.96 2.19 -12.18
N SER A 110 1.47 1.05 -12.65
CA SER A 110 2.18 -0.21 -12.49
C SER A 110 3.38 -0.33 -13.42
N ASP A 111 3.39 0.42 -14.52
CA ASP A 111 4.48 0.39 -15.48
C ASP A 111 5.67 1.21 -14.97
N ALA A 112 5.39 2.33 -14.30
CA ALA A 112 6.42 3.24 -13.80
C ALA A 112 6.93 2.89 -12.40
N TYR A 113 6.03 2.57 -11.45
CA TYR A 113 6.38 2.61 -10.02
C TYR A 113 6.22 1.30 -9.27
N LEU A 114 5.65 0.26 -9.88
CA LEU A 114 5.30 -0.95 -9.14
C LEU A 114 6.50 -1.59 -8.44
N LEU A 115 7.60 -1.82 -9.16
CA LEU A 115 8.80 -2.45 -8.60
C LEU A 115 9.43 -1.57 -7.51
N SER A 116 9.46 -0.25 -7.71
CA SER A 116 9.88 0.71 -6.69
C SER A 116 9.04 0.61 -5.42
N VAL A 117 7.72 0.37 -5.53
CA VAL A 117 6.83 0.14 -4.38
C VAL A 117 7.08 -1.22 -3.73
N TYR A 118 7.29 -2.31 -4.48
CA TYR A 118 7.72 -3.61 -3.93
C TYR A 118 8.95 -3.42 -3.02
N ARG A 119 10.01 -2.83 -3.59
CA ARG A 119 11.26 -2.54 -2.89
C ARG A 119 11.05 -1.60 -1.70
N TYR A 120 10.22 -0.57 -1.85
CA TYR A 120 9.89 0.31 -0.74
C TYR A 120 9.24 -0.46 0.41
N ILE A 121 8.25 -1.30 0.14
CA ILE A 121 7.56 -2.07 1.18
C ILE A 121 8.56 -2.95 1.93
N GLU A 122 9.32 -3.77 1.22
CA GLU A 122 10.19 -4.79 1.82
C GLU A 122 11.44 -4.19 2.49
N ARG A 123 11.93 -3.02 2.03
CA ARG A 123 13.02 -2.29 2.71
C ARG A 123 12.56 -1.43 3.89
N ASN A 124 11.27 -1.44 4.28
CA ASN A 124 10.81 -0.64 5.42
C ASN A 124 11.54 -0.95 6.73
N PRO A 125 11.80 -2.23 7.10
CA PRO A 125 12.57 -2.58 8.28
C PRO A 125 13.97 -1.97 8.29
N VAL A 126 14.67 -2.02 7.15
CA VAL A 126 16.00 -1.42 6.98
C VAL A 126 15.95 0.10 7.18
N ARG A 127 14.98 0.78 6.55
CA ARG A 127 14.80 2.24 6.72
C ARG A 127 14.42 2.64 8.14
N ALA A 128 13.76 1.76 8.87
CA ALA A 128 13.41 1.98 10.28
C ALA A 128 14.56 1.65 11.23
N GLY A 129 15.70 1.14 10.73
CA GLY A 129 16.86 0.77 11.53
C GLY A 129 16.65 -0.49 12.38
N ILE A 130 15.64 -1.32 12.08
CA ILE A 130 15.34 -2.55 12.84
C ILE A 130 15.90 -3.81 12.16
N ALA A 131 16.50 -3.68 10.99
CA ALA A 131 17.10 -4.77 10.22
C ALA A 131 18.27 -4.22 9.38
N VAL A 132 19.31 -5.02 9.15
CA VAL A 132 20.46 -4.63 8.32
C VAL A 132 20.11 -4.79 6.84
N SER A 133 19.50 -5.92 6.48
CA SER A 133 18.96 -6.22 5.17
C SER A 133 17.44 -6.43 5.23
N ALA A 134 16.77 -6.41 4.07
CA ALA A 134 15.32 -6.62 4.03
C ALA A 134 14.98 -8.05 4.48
N GLU A 135 15.84 -9.00 4.16
CA GLU A 135 15.69 -10.42 4.48
C GLU A 135 15.87 -10.72 5.97
N ASP A 136 16.52 -9.85 6.74
CA ASP A 136 16.65 -10.05 8.20
C ASP A 136 15.32 -9.83 8.95
N HIS A 137 14.30 -9.27 8.27
CA HIS A 137 12.97 -9.12 8.84
C HIS A 137 12.05 -10.29 8.42
N PRO A 138 11.63 -11.17 9.35
CA PRO A 138 10.87 -12.37 8.99
C PRO A 138 9.41 -12.07 8.58
N TRP A 139 8.87 -10.92 8.98
CA TRP A 139 7.47 -10.56 8.77
C TRP A 139 7.25 -9.70 7.53
N SER A 140 7.75 -10.20 6.40
CA SER A 140 7.64 -9.56 5.07
C SER A 140 7.54 -10.58 3.94
N SER A 141 6.93 -10.16 2.83
CA SER A 141 6.86 -10.89 1.57
C SER A 141 8.22 -11.12 0.90
N VAL A 142 9.29 -10.46 1.35
CA VAL A 142 10.62 -10.56 0.73
C VAL A 142 11.06 -12.01 0.58
N HIS A 143 10.75 -12.86 1.56
CA HIS A 143 11.10 -14.28 1.53
C HIS A 143 10.38 -15.05 0.44
N GLY A 144 9.10 -14.75 0.20
CA GLY A 144 8.32 -15.35 -0.88
C GLY A 144 8.74 -14.84 -2.26
N ASN A 145 8.91 -13.52 -2.39
CA ASN A 145 9.34 -12.87 -3.64
C ASN A 145 10.77 -13.26 -4.04
N LEU A 146 11.63 -13.58 -3.07
CA LEU A 146 12.98 -14.12 -3.30
C LEU A 146 13.04 -15.65 -3.36
N GLN A 147 11.89 -16.35 -3.28
CA GLN A 147 11.82 -17.82 -3.33
C GLN A 147 12.64 -18.51 -2.23
N ARG A 148 12.80 -17.86 -1.07
CA ARG A 148 13.44 -18.43 0.13
C ARG A 148 12.46 -19.16 1.03
N ARG A 149 11.18 -18.87 0.90
CA ARG A 149 10.08 -19.52 1.60
C ARG A 149 8.87 -19.59 0.68
N ASP A 150 8.09 -20.66 0.74
CA ASP A 150 6.78 -20.66 0.13
C ASP A 150 5.85 -19.67 0.86
N ASP A 151 5.10 -18.88 0.11
CA ASP A 151 4.16 -17.90 0.64
C ASP A 151 2.90 -17.90 -0.23
N PRO A 152 1.92 -18.79 0.07
CA PRO A 152 0.74 -18.98 -0.77
C PRO A 152 -0.19 -17.76 -0.80
N MET A 153 0.04 -16.77 0.07
CA MET A 153 -0.71 -15.52 0.04
C MET A 153 -0.30 -14.62 -1.14
N LEU A 154 0.91 -14.83 -1.69
CA LEU A 154 1.48 -13.96 -2.71
C LEU A 154 1.03 -14.38 -4.10
N THR A 155 0.43 -13.43 -4.82
CA THR A 155 0.17 -13.52 -6.25
C THR A 155 1.16 -12.60 -6.97
N PRO A 156 2.11 -13.09 -7.77
CA PRO A 156 3.05 -12.21 -8.47
C PRO A 156 2.34 -11.28 -9.46
N HIS A 157 2.56 -9.97 -9.33
CA HIS A 157 1.98 -8.98 -10.25
C HIS A 157 2.56 -9.14 -11.68
N PRO A 158 1.80 -8.85 -12.76
CA PRO A 158 2.32 -8.87 -14.13
C PRO A 158 3.68 -8.18 -14.34
N ALA A 159 3.87 -6.94 -13.87
CA ALA A 159 5.17 -6.26 -14.01
C ALA A 159 6.31 -6.95 -13.23
N PHE A 160 6.03 -7.59 -12.09
CA PHE A 160 7.02 -8.44 -11.40
C PHE A 160 7.33 -9.70 -12.21
N LYS A 161 6.30 -10.32 -12.80
CA LYS A 161 6.48 -11.46 -13.72
C LYS A 161 7.30 -11.10 -14.96
N ALA A 162 7.19 -9.87 -15.44
CA ALA A 162 7.92 -9.37 -16.60
C ALA A 162 9.44 -9.27 -16.38
N LEU A 163 9.93 -9.28 -15.13
CA LEU A 163 11.38 -9.29 -14.84
C LEU A 163 12.09 -10.48 -15.49
N ALA A 164 11.46 -11.65 -15.52
CA ALA A 164 12.00 -12.85 -16.18
C ALA A 164 10.96 -13.97 -16.29
N ALA A 165 11.15 -14.87 -17.26
CA ALA A 165 10.27 -16.01 -17.48
C ALA A 165 10.17 -16.97 -16.28
N THR A 166 11.29 -17.26 -15.60
CA THR A 166 11.34 -18.23 -14.49
C THR A 166 11.31 -17.56 -13.12
N ALA A 167 10.68 -18.20 -12.13
CA ALA A 167 10.61 -17.69 -10.76
C ALA A 167 11.99 -17.46 -10.15
N ARG A 168 12.93 -18.38 -10.39
CA ARG A 168 14.32 -18.27 -9.92
C ARG A 168 15.04 -17.05 -10.49
N LYS A 169 14.90 -16.78 -11.80
CA LYS A 169 15.56 -15.62 -12.41
C LYS A 169 14.91 -14.31 -11.95
N ARG A 170 13.59 -14.28 -11.76
CA ARG A 170 12.89 -13.13 -11.15
C ARG A 170 13.40 -12.83 -9.75
N ALA A 171 13.49 -13.84 -8.90
CA ALA A 171 14.03 -13.71 -7.54
C ALA A 171 15.46 -13.16 -7.55
N SER A 172 16.30 -13.62 -8.48
CA SER A 172 17.70 -13.16 -8.60
C SER A 172 17.79 -11.68 -9.01
N LEU A 173 17.10 -11.29 -10.08
CA LEU A 173 17.06 -9.89 -10.55
C LEU A 173 16.43 -8.96 -9.51
N TYR A 174 15.37 -9.42 -8.85
CA TYR A 174 14.73 -8.66 -7.78
C TYR A 174 15.63 -8.53 -6.56
N ALA A 175 16.42 -9.54 -6.20
CA ALA A 175 17.41 -9.45 -5.12
C ALA A 175 18.48 -8.38 -5.41
N GLU A 176 18.96 -8.31 -6.65
CA GLU A 176 19.92 -7.27 -7.08
C GLU A 176 19.30 -5.87 -6.93
N PHE A 177 18.10 -5.68 -7.48
CA PHE A 177 17.35 -4.42 -7.35
C PHE A 177 17.04 -4.04 -5.90
N LEU A 178 16.70 -5.02 -5.07
CA LEU A 178 16.42 -4.83 -3.65
C LEU A 178 17.64 -4.31 -2.90
N ARG A 179 18.85 -4.76 -3.24
CA ARG A 179 20.10 -4.33 -2.58
C ARG A 179 20.66 -3.02 -3.12
N ASP A 180 20.42 -2.70 -4.38
CA ASP A 180 20.90 -1.46 -5.00
C ASP A 180 20.50 -0.24 -4.17
N VAL A 181 21.49 0.51 -3.69
CA VAL A 181 21.31 1.72 -2.88
C VAL A 181 20.91 2.93 -3.73
N ASN A 182 21.23 2.94 -5.02
CA ASN A 182 20.95 4.04 -5.94
C ASN A 182 19.50 4.02 -6.42
N ALA A 183 18.83 2.88 -6.37
CA ALA A 183 17.40 2.70 -6.67
C ALA A 183 16.43 3.38 -5.65
N SER A 184 16.89 4.33 -4.82
CA SER A 184 16.06 5.03 -3.83
C SER A 184 15.43 6.35 -4.32
N ALA A 185 15.63 6.75 -5.58
CA ALA A 185 15.13 8.01 -6.13
C ALA A 185 13.62 8.23 -5.90
N ASP A 186 12.82 7.16 -5.95
CA ASP A 186 11.36 7.25 -5.81
C ASP A 186 10.86 7.33 -4.36
N VAL A 187 11.71 7.13 -3.35
CA VAL A 187 11.29 7.06 -1.95
C VAL A 187 10.55 8.33 -1.48
N PRO A 188 11.03 9.55 -1.76
CA PRO A 188 10.30 10.77 -1.42
C PRO A 188 8.93 10.85 -2.10
N ALA A 189 8.85 10.46 -3.37
CA ALA A 189 7.59 10.41 -4.12
C ALA A 189 6.61 9.42 -3.47
N ILE A 190 7.04 8.19 -3.20
CA ILE A 190 6.22 7.15 -2.57
C ILE A 190 5.63 7.64 -1.24
N ARG A 191 6.46 8.27 -0.38
CA ARG A 191 6.00 8.84 0.90
C ARG A 191 4.99 9.97 0.71
N ASN A 192 5.25 10.89 -0.22
CA ASN A 192 4.38 12.03 -0.49
C ASN A 192 3.00 11.59 -0.99
N HIS A 193 2.96 10.65 -1.95
CA HIS A 193 1.72 10.11 -2.49
C HIS A 193 0.94 9.29 -1.44
N SER A 194 1.64 8.53 -0.60
CA SER A 194 1.03 7.77 0.50
C SER A 194 0.40 8.68 1.56
N ALA A 195 1.11 9.74 1.97
CA ALA A 195 0.64 10.69 2.97
C ALA A 195 -0.59 11.46 2.50
N ARG A 196 -0.66 11.77 1.20
CA ARG A 196 -1.78 12.49 0.57
C ARG A 196 -2.91 11.57 0.10
N GLN A 197 -2.71 10.24 0.12
CA GLN A 197 -3.62 9.26 -0.47
C GLN A 197 -3.94 9.59 -1.95
N SER A 198 -2.93 10.07 -2.68
CA SER A 198 -3.03 10.42 -4.09
C SER A 198 -2.40 9.34 -4.98
N PRO A 199 -2.94 9.07 -6.17
CA PRO A 199 -2.34 8.15 -7.13
C PRO A 199 -0.91 8.55 -7.50
N MET A 200 -0.06 7.56 -7.71
CA MET A 200 1.35 7.67 -8.08
C MET A 200 1.50 7.22 -9.53
N GLY A 201 1.72 8.18 -10.41
CA GLY A 201 1.79 7.96 -11.85
C GLY A 201 2.07 9.25 -12.57
N ASP A 202 2.38 9.16 -13.85
CA ASP A 202 2.60 10.33 -14.69
C ASP A 202 1.30 11.08 -15.01
N ALA A 203 1.39 12.19 -15.76
CA ALA A 203 0.22 12.97 -16.12
C ALA A 203 -0.79 12.20 -16.99
N ALA A 204 -0.35 11.23 -17.79
CA ALA A 204 -1.23 10.41 -18.61
C ALA A 204 -2.03 9.45 -17.74
N PHE A 205 -1.36 8.78 -16.79
CA PHE A 205 -1.99 7.92 -15.80
C PHE A 205 -3.02 8.69 -14.97
N LEU A 206 -2.67 9.88 -14.46
CA LEU A 206 -3.60 10.69 -13.68
C LEU A 206 -4.86 11.07 -14.48
N ARG A 207 -4.71 11.44 -15.77
CA ARG A 207 -5.84 11.72 -16.66
C ARG A 207 -6.72 10.48 -16.88
N MET A 208 -6.10 9.32 -17.13
CA MET A 208 -6.84 8.06 -17.26
C MET A 208 -7.66 7.79 -15.99
N VAL A 209 -7.05 7.90 -14.80
CA VAL A 209 -7.76 7.67 -13.53
C VAL A 209 -8.92 8.65 -13.33
N GLU A 210 -8.74 9.93 -13.67
CA GLU A 210 -9.81 10.94 -13.61
C GLU A 210 -10.97 10.60 -14.54
N GLN A 211 -10.67 10.20 -15.78
CA GLN A 211 -11.66 9.78 -16.77
C GLN A 211 -12.42 8.54 -16.32
N THR A 212 -11.72 7.50 -15.84
CA THR A 212 -12.35 6.25 -15.38
C THR A 212 -13.21 6.45 -14.13
N LEU A 213 -12.82 7.34 -13.22
CA LEU A 213 -13.54 7.58 -11.96
C LEU A 213 -14.60 8.68 -12.06
N GLY A 214 -14.63 9.45 -13.14
CA GLY A 214 -15.54 10.59 -13.32
C GLY A 214 -15.36 11.68 -12.26
N ARG A 215 -14.18 11.81 -11.64
CA ARG A 215 -13.90 12.78 -10.58
C ARG A 215 -12.41 13.16 -10.50
N PRO A 216 -12.09 14.37 -9.98
CA PRO A 216 -10.71 14.82 -9.85
C PRO A 216 -9.88 13.91 -8.94
N VAL A 217 -8.65 13.65 -9.36
CA VAL A 217 -7.67 12.81 -8.65
C VAL A 217 -6.70 13.66 -7.84
N VAL A 218 -6.45 14.89 -8.28
CA VAL A 218 -5.61 15.86 -7.57
C VAL A 218 -6.48 16.75 -6.68
N MET A 219 -6.08 16.88 -5.41
CA MET A 219 -6.76 17.77 -4.46
C MET A 219 -6.60 19.23 -4.94
N ARG A 220 -7.71 19.91 -5.26
CA ARG A 220 -7.69 21.37 -5.45
C ARG A 220 -7.16 22.02 -4.17
N ARG A 221 -6.28 23.03 -4.29
CA ARG A 221 -5.81 23.80 -3.13
C ARG A 221 -7.01 24.28 -2.32
N ARG A 222 -6.91 24.20 -0.99
CA ARG A 222 -7.92 24.79 -0.09
C ARG A 222 -8.04 26.28 -0.38
N GLY A 223 -9.24 26.75 -0.66
CA GLY A 223 -9.55 28.16 -0.92
C GLY A 223 -10.64 28.33 -2.00
N ARG A 224 -11.39 29.42 -1.92
CA ARG A 224 -12.32 29.84 -2.97
C ARG A 224 -11.53 30.00 -4.28
N PRO A 225 -12.03 29.50 -5.43
CA PRO A 225 -11.39 29.75 -6.72
C PRO A 225 -11.15 31.25 -6.89
N ARG A 226 -9.93 31.65 -7.28
CA ARG A 226 -9.62 33.05 -7.58
C ARG A 226 -10.58 33.48 -8.70
N LYS A 227 -11.38 34.52 -8.44
CA LYS A 227 -12.24 35.13 -9.45
C LYS A 227 -11.31 35.60 -10.57
N GLN A 228 -11.50 35.13 -11.80
CA GLN A 228 -10.83 35.73 -12.95
C GLN A 228 -11.31 37.18 -12.99
N GLY A 229 -10.38 38.13 -12.91
CA GLY A 229 -10.70 39.55 -13.01
C GLY A 229 -11.35 39.79 -14.37
N THR A 230 -12.60 40.23 -14.37
CA THR A 230 -13.18 40.91 -15.52
C THR A 230 -12.32 42.13 -15.80
N GLY A 231 -11.86 42.23 -17.04
CA GLY A 231 -10.87 43.20 -17.49
C GLY A 231 -11.17 44.64 -17.10
N GLU A 232 -10.08 45.38 -16.97
CA GLU A 232 -10.04 46.84 -16.90
C GLU A 232 -10.95 47.43 -17.98
N ALA A 233 -11.97 48.17 -17.55
CA ALA A 233 -12.58 49.15 -18.42
C ALA A 233 -11.60 50.33 -18.49
N GLU A 234 -10.99 50.51 -19.64
CA GLU A 234 -10.35 51.78 -20.01
C GLU A 234 -11.40 52.88 -19.91
N THR A 235 -11.21 53.80 -18.98
CA THR A 235 -11.81 55.14 -19.04
C THR A 235 -10.74 56.11 -19.50
N THR A 236 -10.82 56.48 -20.77
CA THR A 236 -10.37 57.79 -21.29
C THR A 236 -10.98 58.94 -20.51
#